data_AF-A0AAV6YWL7-F1
#
_entry.id   AF-A0AAV6YWL7-F1
#
_cell.length_a   1.000
_cell.length_b   1.000
_cell.length_c   1.000
_cell.angle_alpha   90.00
_cell.angle_beta   90.00
_cell.angle_gamma   90.00
#
_symmetry.space_group_name_H-M   'P 1'
#
loop_
_entity.id
_entity.type
_entity.pdbx_description
1 polymer ?
#
loop_
_entity_poly.entity_id
_entity_poly.type
_entity_poly.pdbx_seq_one_letter_code
_entity_poly.pdbx_strand_id
1 'polypeptide(L)'
;SLRDEAARFLTDYCHSPVRLNPNNIIVMNGCSSILCALAPIIFNPGDGFLTPTPYYPRIAVDLGAYLHLQPVYVPLSSQVTEDHPFALTVQMLEEGMEKGKKQGITIKALILINPQNPLGEVYSPKLLKECLEFASRHDLHVIMDEIYMLSVMDTEFTSVLSFQE
;
A
#
# COMPACT_ATOMS: atom_id res chain seq x y z
N SER A 1 1.91 6.92 26.71
CA SER A 1 1.48 8.03 25.83
C SER A 1 0.57 7.48 24.73
N LEU A 2 -0.10 8.33 23.94
CA LEU A 2 -0.93 7.85 22.81
C LEU A 2 -0.14 6.95 21.85
N ARG A 3 1.12 7.30 21.56
CA ARG A 3 1.99 6.49 20.68
C ARG A 3 2.36 5.14 21.29
N ASP A 4 2.53 5.06 22.61
CA ASP A 4 2.81 3.78 23.29
C ASP A 4 1.62 2.82 23.23
N GLU A 5 0.41 3.36 23.40
CA GLU A 5 -0.82 2.57 23.31
C GLU A 5 -1.12 2.17 21.87
N ALA A 6 -0.90 3.07 20.90
CA ALA A 6 -0.97 2.73 19.47
C ALA A 6 0.04 1.64 19.09
N ALA A 7 1.27 1.70 19.61
CA ALA A 7 2.28 0.67 19.38
C ALA A 7 1.85 -0.68 19.94
N ARG A 8 1.30 -0.72 21.17
CA ARG A 8 0.77 -1.95 21.76
C ARG A 8 -0.39 -2.50 20.92
N PHE A 9 -1.38 -1.66 20.63
CA PHE A 9 -2.54 -2.01 19.83
C PHE A 9 -2.14 -2.60 18.47
N LEU A 10 -1.29 -1.91 17.70
CA LEU A 10 -0.83 -2.41 16.41
C LEU A 10 0.03 -3.67 16.54
N THR A 11 0.85 -3.80 17.58
CA THR A 11 1.59 -5.06 17.82
C THR A 11 0.63 -6.24 17.96
N ASP A 12 -0.43 -6.08 18.76
CA ASP A 12 -1.37 -7.14 19.09
C ASP A 12 -2.27 -7.48 17.89
N TYR A 13 -2.88 -6.47 17.25
CA TYR A 13 -3.85 -6.66 16.16
C TYR A 13 -3.22 -6.95 14.80
N CYS A 14 -2.01 -6.46 14.54
CA CYS A 14 -1.27 -6.81 13.32
C CYS A 14 -0.44 -8.09 13.50
N HIS A 15 -0.49 -8.75 14.68
CA HIS A 15 0.29 -9.93 15.01
C HIS A 15 1.79 -9.75 14.74
N SER A 16 2.33 -8.58 15.10
CA SER A 16 3.74 -8.31 14.87
C SER A 16 4.60 -9.19 15.78
N PRO A 17 5.64 -9.86 15.27
CA PRO A 17 6.48 -10.78 16.05
C PRO A 17 7.29 -10.03 17.12
N VAL A 18 7.49 -8.73 16.96
CA VAL A 18 8.19 -7.86 17.89
C VAL A 18 7.34 -6.65 18.24
N ARG A 19 7.47 -6.15 19.46
CA ARG A 19 6.76 -4.93 19.87
C ARG A 19 7.20 -3.75 19.01
N LEU A 20 6.23 -3.08 18.39
CA LEU A 20 6.50 -1.88 17.60
C LEU A 20 7.09 -0.77 18.45
N ASN A 21 8.08 -0.07 17.91
CA ASN A 21 8.72 1.06 18.58
C ASN A 21 7.80 2.30 18.50
N PRO A 22 7.36 2.88 19.63
CA PRO A 22 6.53 4.10 19.64
C PRO A 22 7.18 5.30 18.93
N ASN A 23 8.50 5.31 18.76
CA ASN A 23 9.22 6.34 18.01
C ASN A 23 9.02 6.25 16.50
N ASN A 24 8.59 5.10 15.98
CA ASN A 24 8.26 4.91 14.57
C ASN A 24 6.77 5.22 14.27
N ILE A 25 6.00 5.63 15.29
CA ILE A 25 4.58 5.94 15.14
C ILE A 25 4.39 7.44 15.13
N ILE A 26 3.73 7.94 14.08
CA ILE A 26 3.34 9.34 13.94
C ILE A 26 1.81 9.39 13.97
N VAL A 27 1.27 10.31 14.76
CA VAL A 27 -0.19 10.52 14.88
C VAL A 27 -0.54 11.84 14.21
N MET A 28 -1.49 11.81 13.28
CA MET A 28 -2.01 12.99 12.59
C MET A 28 -3.54 12.93 12.50
N ASN A 29 -4.15 14.03 12.06
CA ASN A 29 -5.59 14.18 11.84
C ASN A 29 -6.06 13.43 10.58
N GLY A 30 -6.07 12.09 10.67
CA GLY A 30 -6.56 11.18 9.63
C GLY A 30 -5.55 10.86 8.52
N CYS A 31 -5.85 9.82 7.73
CA CYS A 31 -4.94 9.27 6.72
C CYS A 31 -4.57 10.27 5.63
N SER A 32 -5.50 11.14 5.21
CA SER A 32 -5.19 12.20 4.22
C SER A 32 -4.07 13.12 4.66
N SER A 33 -4.05 13.50 5.95
CA SER A 33 -3.00 14.37 6.50
C SER A 33 -1.65 13.65 6.57
N ILE A 34 -1.66 12.34 6.84
CA ILE A 34 -0.45 11.49 6.81
C ILE A 34 0.10 11.41 5.38
N LEU A 35 -0.74 11.13 4.38
CA LEU A 35 -0.32 11.03 2.98
C LEU A 35 0.25 12.36 2.47
N CYS A 36 -0.43 13.48 2.74
CA CYS A 36 0.06 14.82 2.39
C CYS A 36 1.43 15.13 3.00
N ALA A 37 1.66 14.72 4.26
CA ALA A 37 2.93 14.94 4.94
C ALA A 37 4.04 13.98 4.49
N LEU A 38 3.69 12.74 4.12
CA LEU A 38 4.61 11.72 3.66
C LEU A 38 5.10 11.98 2.23
N ALA A 39 4.25 12.55 1.37
CA ALA A 39 4.55 12.79 -0.03
C ALA A 39 5.89 13.51 -0.29
N PRO A 40 6.19 14.68 0.31
CA PRO A 40 7.47 15.37 0.07
C PRO A 40 8.70 14.68 0.67
N ILE A 41 8.52 13.65 1.50
CA ILE A 41 9.62 12.85 2.07
C ILE A 41 10.05 11.76 1.08
N ILE A 42 9.09 11.18 0.35
CA ILE A 42 9.32 10.05 -0.57
C ILE A 42 9.57 10.52 -2.01
N PHE A 43 8.87 11.57 -2.44
CA PHE A 43 8.79 11.96 -3.84
C PHE A 43 9.38 13.35 -4.10
N ASN A 44 9.98 13.49 -5.28
CA ASN A 44 10.24 14.79 -5.91
C ASN A 44 9.07 15.18 -6.83
N PRO A 45 8.98 16.46 -7.22
CA PRO A 45 8.01 16.89 -8.22
C PRO A 45 8.14 16.09 -9.54
N GLY A 46 7.03 15.52 -10.01
CA GLY A 46 6.97 14.71 -11.23
C GLY A 46 7.31 13.23 -11.06
N ASP A 47 7.74 12.79 -9.88
CA ASP A 47 7.91 11.35 -9.59
C ASP A 47 6.55 10.62 -9.64
N GLY A 48 6.61 9.31 -9.79
CA GLY A 48 5.43 8.44 -9.84
C GLY A 48 5.38 7.39 -8.75
N PHE A 49 4.24 6.74 -8.66
CA PHE A 49 4.02 5.57 -7.81
C PHE A 49 3.16 4.55 -8.55
N LEU A 50 3.33 3.27 -8.22
CA LEU A 50 2.46 2.20 -8.67
C LEU A 50 1.27 2.05 -7.74
N THR A 51 0.08 1.85 -8.31
CA THR A 51 -1.10 1.44 -7.53
C THR A 51 -1.99 0.53 -8.38
N PRO A 52 -2.49 -0.59 -7.83
CA PRO A 52 -3.53 -1.37 -8.46
C PRO A 52 -4.80 -0.53 -8.70
N THR A 53 -5.58 -0.85 -9.72
CA THR A 53 -6.89 -0.21 -9.98
C THR A 53 -7.99 -1.24 -10.25
N PRO A 54 -9.23 -1.04 -9.77
CA PRO A 54 -9.75 0.17 -9.11
C PRO A 54 -9.14 0.37 -7.71
N TYR A 55 -9.08 1.61 -7.23
CA TYR A 55 -8.58 1.95 -5.89
C TYR A 55 -9.29 3.20 -5.37
N TYR A 56 -9.11 3.51 -4.08
CA TYR A 56 -9.62 4.74 -3.48
C TYR A 56 -8.88 5.98 -4.03
N PRO A 57 -9.52 6.81 -4.89
CA PRO A 57 -8.83 7.83 -5.68
C PRO A 57 -8.26 8.97 -4.85
N ARG A 58 -8.74 9.16 -3.62
CA ARG A 58 -8.26 10.21 -2.72
C ARG A 58 -6.78 10.06 -2.37
N ILE A 59 -6.25 8.82 -2.38
CA ILE A 59 -4.81 8.58 -2.16
C ILE A 59 -3.95 9.36 -3.16
N ALA A 60 -4.29 9.30 -4.44
CA ALA A 60 -3.55 10.02 -5.47
C ALA A 60 -3.72 11.55 -5.35
N VAL A 61 -4.89 12.01 -4.91
CA VAL A 61 -5.13 13.43 -4.64
C VAL A 61 -4.27 13.91 -3.47
N ASP A 62 -4.23 13.17 -2.36
CA ASP A 62 -3.49 13.55 -1.16
C ASP A 62 -1.97 13.52 -1.38
N LEU A 63 -1.46 12.49 -2.06
CA LEU A 63 -0.03 12.41 -2.39
C LEU A 63 0.35 13.43 -3.48
N GLY A 64 -0.53 13.64 -4.45
CA GLY A 64 -0.27 14.46 -5.62
C GLY A 64 -0.48 15.97 -5.43
N ALA A 65 -1.10 16.39 -4.32
CA ALA A 65 -1.61 17.76 -4.12
C ALA A 65 -0.61 18.88 -4.42
N TYR A 66 0.69 18.65 -4.18
CA TYR A 66 1.74 19.69 -4.32
C TYR A 66 2.91 19.29 -5.22
N LEU A 67 2.99 18.03 -5.66
CA LEU A 67 4.17 17.48 -6.33
C LEU A 67 3.89 17.06 -7.79
N HIS A 68 2.66 17.25 -8.28
CA HIS A 68 2.28 16.83 -9.63
C HIS A 68 2.69 15.38 -9.94
N LEU A 69 2.53 14.50 -8.94
CA LEU A 69 2.93 13.10 -9.05
C LEU A 69 2.24 12.44 -10.26
N GLN A 70 2.90 11.45 -10.84
CA GLN A 70 2.42 10.71 -12.00
C GLN A 70 2.06 9.27 -11.59
N PRO A 71 0.80 8.99 -11.19
CA PRO A 71 0.39 7.63 -10.84
C PRO A 71 0.51 6.70 -12.04
N VAL A 72 1.18 5.57 -11.85
CA VAL A 72 1.25 4.49 -12.82
C VAL A 72 0.26 3.41 -12.40
N TYR A 73 -0.91 3.44 -13.05
CA TYR A 73 -2.00 2.52 -12.75
C TYR A 73 -1.72 1.10 -13.24
N VAL A 74 -1.99 0.12 -12.38
CA VAL A 74 -1.92 -1.32 -12.64
C VAL A 74 -3.36 -1.89 -12.63
N PRO A 75 -4.01 -2.01 -13.80
CA PRO A 75 -5.39 -2.48 -13.87
C PRO A 75 -5.49 -3.94 -13.45
N LEU A 76 -6.33 -4.25 -12.46
CA LEU A 76 -6.58 -5.62 -12.01
C LEU A 76 -7.26 -6.43 -13.12
N SER A 77 -6.94 -7.73 -13.16
CA SER A 77 -7.48 -8.65 -14.15
C SER A 77 -8.93 -8.95 -13.80
N SER A 78 -9.87 -8.50 -14.65
CA SER A 78 -11.31 -8.78 -14.51
C SER A 78 -11.70 -10.13 -15.11
N GLN A 79 -10.89 -11.18 -14.94
CA GLN A 79 -11.30 -12.50 -15.40
C GLN A 79 -12.46 -12.99 -14.54
N VAL A 80 -13.57 -13.37 -15.17
CA VAL A 80 -14.78 -13.90 -14.53
C VAL A 80 -14.49 -15.30 -14.00
N THR A 81 -13.63 -15.41 -13.01
CA THR A 81 -13.47 -16.60 -12.18
C THR A 81 -14.35 -16.43 -10.94
N GLU A 82 -15.06 -17.48 -10.54
CA GLU A 82 -16.18 -17.41 -9.57
C GLU A 82 -15.77 -16.85 -8.19
N ASP A 83 -14.48 -16.93 -7.81
CA ASP A 83 -14.05 -16.62 -6.44
C ASP A 83 -13.33 -15.27 -6.26
N HIS A 84 -12.53 -14.81 -7.24
CA HIS A 84 -11.72 -13.59 -7.14
C HIS A 84 -11.68 -12.84 -8.48
N PRO A 85 -12.70 -12.01 -8.77
CA PRO A 85 -12.82 -11.36 -10.07
C PRO A 85 -11.77 -10.29 -10.33
N PHE A 86 -10.98 -9.86 -9.33
CA PHE A 86 -9.98 -8.80 -9.47
C PHE A 86 -8.65 -9.17 -8.80
N ALA A 87 -7.92 -10.12 -9.39
CA ALA A 87 -6.63 -10.54 -8.84
C ALA A 87 -5.48 -9.61 -9.24
N LEU A 88 -4.66 -9.21 -8.26
CA LEU A 88 -3.35 -8.62 -8.48
C LEU A 88 -2.31 -9.72 -8.64
N THR A 89 -1.40 -9.56 -9.59
CA THR A 89 -0.21 -10.41 -9.72
C THR A 89 1.05 -9.54 -9.79
N VAL A 90 2.19 -10.09 -9.37
CA VAL A 90 3.48 -9.40 -9.49
C VAL A 90 3.81 -9.08 -10.95
N GLN A 91 3.44 -9.95 -11.89
CA GLN A 91 3.64 -9.68 -13.32
C GLN A 91 3.00 -8.36 -13.76
N MET A 92 1.81 -8.05 -13.24
CA MET A 92 1.12 -6.79 -13.57
C MET A 92 1.84 -5.58 -12.97
N LEU A 93 2.49 -5.73 -11.81
CA LEU A 93 3.35 -4.70 -11.24
C LEU A 93 4.62 -4.50 -12.08
N GLU A 94 5.24 -5.57 -12.57
CA GLU A 94 6.40 -5.52 -13.49
C GLU A 94 6.03 -4.81 -14.80
N GLU A 95 4.86 -5.11 -15.38
CA GLU A 95 4.33 -4.40 -16.55
C GLU A 95 4.08 -2.91 -16.27
N GLY A 96 3.62 -2.59 -15.05
CA GLY A 96 3.50 -1.22 -14.55
C GLY A 96 4.84 -0.49 -14.51
N MET A 97 5.89 -1.11 -13.94
CA MET A 97 7.24 -0.52 -13.92
C MET A 97 7.75 -0.21 -15.33
N GLU A 98 7.63 -1.17 -16.24
CA GLU A 98 8.07 -0.99 -17.62
C GLU A 98 7.27 0.09 -18.36
N LYS A 99 5.97 0.19 -18.09
CA LYS A 99 5.13 1.28 -18.62
C LYS A 99 5.60 2.65 -18.11
N GLY A 100 5.81 2.81 -16.81
CA GLY A 100 6.29 4.07 -16.22
C GLY A 100 7.65 4.47 -16.77
N LYS A 101 8.58 3.50 -16.89
CA LYS A 101 9.90 3.70 -17.50
C LYS A 101 9.81 4.19 -18.95
N LYS A 102 8.95 3.58 -19.78
CA LYS A 102 8.71 4.02 -21.16
C LYS A 102 8.13 5.43 -21.25
N GLN A 103 7.40 5.87 -20.23
CA GLN A 103 6.84 7.21 -20.11
C GLN A 103 7.82 8.22 -19.51
N GLY A 104 9.04 7.79 -19.13
CA GLY A 104 10.04 8.64 -18.48
C GLY A 104 9.70 8.99 -17.03
N ILE A 105 8.84 8.21 -16.37
CA ILE A 105 8.42 8.42 -14.99
C ILE A 105 9.38 7.68 -14.05
N THR A 106 9.96 8.40 -13.09
CA THR A 106 10.71 7.81 -11.99
C THR A 106 9.73 7.31 -10.92
N ILE A 107 9.53 6.00 -10.84
CA ILE A 107 8.63 5.40 -9.84
C ILE A 107 9.39 5.27 -8.50
N LYS A 108 8.82 5.80 -7.42
CA LYS A 108 9.45 5.81 -6.07
C LYS A 108 8.74 4.94 -5.04
N ALA A 109 7.49 4.59 -5.27
CA ALA A 109 6.72 3.80 -4.33
C ALA A 109 5.72 2.84 -4.99
N LEU A 110 5.41 1.77 -4.29
CA LEU A 110 4.24 0.92 -4.49
C LEU A 110 3.21 1.24 -3.39
N ILE A 111 1.98 1.51 -3.79
CA ILE A 111 0.86 1.75 -2.88
C ILE A 111 -0.13 0.61 -3.00
N LEU A 112 -0.46 0.03 -1.85
CA LEU A 112 -1.42 -1.05 -1.72
C LEU A 112 -2.43 -0.69 -0.63
N ILE A 113 -3.68 -1.12 -0.82
CA ILE A 113 -4.76 -0.97 0.17
C ILE A 113 -5.20 -2.38 0.53
N ASN A 114 -5.09 -2.75 1.80
CA ASN A 114 -5.42 -4.08 2.29
C ASN A 114 -6.05 -4.01 3.68
N PRO A 115 -7.35 -4.32 3.86
CA PRO A 115 -8.33 -4.73 2.85
C PRO A 115 -8.59 -3.67 1.77
N GLN A 116 -8.89 -4.14 0.56
CA GLN A 116 -8.96 -3.32 -0.64
C GLN A 116 -10.24 -2.45 -0.66
N ASN A 117 -10.10 -1.18 -1.04
CA ASN A 117 -11.23 -0.29 -1.36
C ASN A 117 -11.15 0.10 -2.85
N PRO A 118 -12.17 -0.17 -3.68
CA PRO A 118 -13.57 -0.45 -3.32
C PRO A 118 -14.03 -1.92 -3.29
N LEU A 119 -13.15 -2.88 -3.52
CA LEU A 119 -13.50 -4.28 -3.78
C LEU A 119 -13.79 -5.09 -2.51
N GLY A 120 -13.28 -4.68 -1.36
CA GLY A 120 -13.41 -5.41 -0.10
C GLY A 120 -12.54 -6.67 -0.01
N GLU A 121 -11.73 -6.96 -1.02
CA GLU A 121 -10.86 -8.14 -1.03
C GLU A 121 -9.67 -7.98 -0.08
N VAL A 122 -9.26 -9.09 0.53
CA VAL A 122 -8.07 -9.16 1.39
C VAL A 122 -6.97 -9.89 0.64
N TYR A 123 -5.79 -9.27 0.55
CA TYR A 123 -4.64 -9.90 -0.10
C TYR A 123 -4.12 -11.07 0.73
N SER A 124 -3.85 -12.19 0.05
CA SER A 124 -3.24 -13.35 0.71
C SER A 124 -1.83 -13.02 1.23
N PRO A 125 -1.38 -13.67 2.32
CA PRO A 125 -0.02 -13.50 2.83
C PRO A 125 1.05 -13.75 1.78
N LYS A 126 0.82 -14.72 0.90
CA LYS A 126 1.72 -15.06 -0.21
C LYS A 126 1.85 -13.89 -1.18
N LEU A 127 0.73 -13.33 -1.63
CA LEU A 127 0.73 -12.19 -2.55
C LEU A 127 1.39 -10.95 -1.92
N LEU A 128 1.13 -10.68 -0.64
CA LEU A 128 1.76 -9.57 0.07
C LEU A 128 3.29 -9.71 0.08
N LYS A 129 3.83 -10.90 0.42
CA LYS A 129 5.26 -11.17 0.37
C LYS A 129 5.85 -10.99 -1.03
N GLU A 130 5.17 -11.53 -2.05
CA GLU A 130 5.59 -11.39 -3.45
C GLU A 130 5.63 -9.91 -3.88
N CYS A 131 4.68 -9.08 -3.41
CA CYS A 131 4.66 -7.64 -3.66
C CYS A 131 5.78 -6.90 -2.91
N LEU A 132 6.08 -7.27 -1.67
CA LEU A 132 7.19 -6.70 -0.89
C LEU A 132 8.54 -7.06 -1.50
N GLU A 133 8.73 -8.30 -1.93
CA GLU A 133 9.92 -8.73 -2.67
C GLU A 133 10.07 -7.98 -3.98
N PHE A 134 8.96 -7.79 -4.73
CA PHE A 134 8.95 -6.95 -5.91
C PHE A 134 9.40 -5.51 -5.61
N ALA A 135 8.84 -4.88 -4.58
CA ALA A 135 9.21 -3.52 -4.19
C ALA A 135 10.69 -3.43 -3.79
N SER A 136 11.20 -4.42 -3.05
CA SER A 136 12.61 -4.52 -2.68
C SER A 136 13.54 -4.65 -3.89
N ARG A 137 13.20 -5.49 -4.88
CA ARG A 137 14.00 -5.63 -6.12
C ARG A 137 14.12 -4.34 -6.92
N HIS A 138 13.11 -3.48 -6.85
CA HIS A 138 13.02 -2.21 -7.59
C HIS A 138 13.37 -0.98 -6.74
N ASP A 139 13.85 -1.16 -5.50
CA ASP A 139 14.17 -0.08 -4.55
C ASP A 139 13.00 0.91 -4.35
N LEU A 140 11.80 0.35 -4.21
CA LEU A 140 10.56 1.11 -4.00
C LEU A 140 10.22 1.19 -2.51
N HIS A 141 9.75 2.36 -2.07
CA HIS A 141 9.00 2.45 -0.82
C HIS A 141 7.66 1.72 -0.95
N VAL A 142 7.18 1.14 0.14
CA VAL A 142 5.82 0.56 0.19
C VAL A 142 4.96 1.39 1.13
N ILE A 143 3.82 1.88 0.62
CA ILE A 143 2.75 2.43 1.44
C ILE A 143 1.64 1.40 1.47
N MET A 144 1.47 0.75 2.63
CA MET A 144 0.38 -0.20 2.87
C MET A 144 -0.71 0.48 3.69
N ASP A 145 -1.84 0.78 3.05
CA ASP A 145 -3.01 1.33 3.73
C ASP A 145 -3.86 0.19 4.31
N GLU A 146 -3.72 -0.03 5.62
CA GLU A 146 -4.45 -1.05 6.37
C GLU A 146 -5.60 -0.45 7.20
N ILE A 147 -6.17 0.69 6.79
CA ILE A 147 -7.25 1.38 7.54
C ILE A 147 -8.46 0.47 7.82
N TYR A 148 -8.73 -0.51 6.96
CA TYR A 148 -9.84 -1.45 7.10
C TYR A 148 -9.48 -2.77 7.83
N MET A 149 -8.30 -2.88 8.46
CA MET A 149 -7.82 -4.15 9.05
C MET A 149 -8.80 -4.81 10.04
N LEU A 150 -9.63 -4.04 10.75
CA LEU A 150 -10.63 -4.55 11.70
C LEU A 150 -12.05 -4.62 11.13
N SER A 151 -12.21 -4.43 9.82
CA SER A 151 -13.48 -4.49 9.11
C SER A 151 -13.62 -5.74 8.24
N VAL A 152 -12.79 -6.76 8.50
CA VAL A 152 -12.79 -8.03 7.76
C VAL A 152 -13.82 -8.98 8.38
N MET A 153 -14.69 -9.52 7.54
CA MET A 153 -15.68 -10.53 7.87
C MET A 153 -15.42 -11.76 7.00
N ASP A 154 -15.60 -12.96 7.55
CA ASP A 154 -15.58 -14.24 6.82
C ASP A 154 -14.25 -14.64 6.15
N THR A 155 -13.15 -13.91 6.38
CA THR A 155 -11.79 -14.26 5.94
C THR A 155 -10.73 -13.80 6.94
N GLU A 156 -9.51 -14.29 6.80
CA GLU A 156 -8.37 -13.89 7.64
C GLU A 156 -7.64 -12.69 7.05
N PHE A 157 -7.41 -11.68 7.89
CA PHE A 157 -6.55 -10.54 7.57
C PHE A 157 -5.10 -10.83 7.93
N THR A 158 -4.17 -10.39 7.08
CA THR A 158 -2.73 -10.41 7.39
C THR A 158 -2.16 -9.03 7.15
N SER A 159 -1.62 -8.43 8.22
CA SER A 159 -0.85 -7.20 8.15
C SER A 159 0.55 -7.48 7.65
N VAL A 160 1.14 -6.55 6.89
CA VAL A 160 2.57 -6.64 6.55
C VAL A 160 3.49 -6.61 7.77
N LEU A 161 3.02 -6.05 8.89
CA LEU A 161 3.78 -5.99 10.15
C LEU A 161 3.91 -7.35 10.85
N SER A 162 3.20 -8.38 10.38
CA SER A 162 3.30 -9.74 10.90
C SER A 162 4.47 -10.52 10.29
N PHE A 163 5.09 -10.02 9.23
CA PHE A 163 6.21 -10.69 8.58
C PHE A 163 7.52 -10.46 9.36
N GLN A 164 8.40 -11.46 9.32
CA GLN A 164 9.77 -11.33 9.82
C GLN A 164 10.65 -10.79 8.70
N GLU A 165 11.59 -9.91 9.05
CA GLU A 165 12.66 -9.44 8.16
C GLU A 165 13.58 -10.57 7.68
#